data_AF-A0AB74LQW4-F1
#
_entry.id   AF-A0AB74LQW4-F1
#
_cell.length_a   1.000
_cell.length_b   1.000
_cell.length_c   1.000
_cell.angle_alpha   90.00
_cell.angle_beta   90.00
_cell.angle_gamma   90.00
#
_symmetry.space_group_name_H-M   'P 1'
#
loop_
_entity.id
_entity.type
_entity.pdbx_description
1 polymer ?
#
loop_
_entity_poly.entity_id
_entity_poly.type
_entity_poly.pdbx_seq_one_letter_code
_entity_poly.pdbx_strand_id
1 'polypeptide(L)' 'MTYRIDFYREGAIVSVVKDLEDLSAAKRTAEKEVATRDAEIALVIDVDGTGTEVASIRQDTMAWDDE' A
#
# COMPACT_ATOMS: atom_id res chain seq x y z
N MET A 1 3.04 -16.07 -0.81
CA MET A 1 2.40 -14.83 -0.33
C MET A 1 2.71 -13.75 -1.32
N THR A 2 1.66 -13.14 -1.85
CA THR A 2 1.71 -12.13 -2.90
C THR A 2 0.91 -10.95 -2.39
N TYR A 3 1.48 -9.76 -2.53
CA TYR A 3 0.94 -8.52 -2.03
C TYR A 3 0.62 -7.57 -3.20
N ARG A 4 -0.37 -6.73 -2.97
CA ARG A 4 -0.77 -5.62 -3.82
C ARG A 4 -0.75 -4.34 -3.01
N ILE A 5 -0.37 -3.23 -3.62
CA ILE A 5 -0.46 -1.90 -3.02
C ILE A 5 -1.46 -1.08 -3.82
N ASP A 6 -2.50 -0.60 -3.16
CA ASP A 6 -3.48 0.32 -3.72
C ASP A 6 -3.21 1.72 -3.19
N PHE A 7 -2.95 2.67 -4.09
CA PHE A 7 -2.71 4.07 -3.76
C PHE A 7 -3.99 4.86 -3.98
N TYR A 8 -4.45 5.59 -2.96
CA TYR A 8 -5.68 6.37 -3.01
C TYR A 8 -5.43 7.87 -2.91
N ARG A 9 -6.28 8.63 -3.59
CA ARG A 9 -6.44 10.08 -3.44
C ARG A 9 -7.91 10.43 -3.56
N GLU A 10 -8.40 11.26 -2.66
CA GLU A 10 -9.79 11.72 -2.55
C GLU A 10 -10.78 10.54 -2.55
N GLY A 11 -10.38 9.42 -1.93
CA GLY A 11 -11.17 8.19 -1.87
C GLY A 11 -11.19 7.34 -3.15
N ALA A 12 -10.44 7.72 -4.19
CA ALA A 12 -10.32 6.97 -5.44
C ALA A 12 -8.93 6.34 -5.59
N ILE A 13 -8.86 5.15 -6.17
CA ILE A 13 -7.57 4.50 -6.49
C ILE A 13 -6.93 5.24 -7.66
N VAL A 14 -5.75 5.83 -7.43
CA VAL A 14 -4.97 6.52 -8.47
C VAL A 14 -3.91 5.62 -9.10
N SER A 15 -3.45 4.60 -8.38
CA SER A 15 -2.44 3.67 -8.87
C SER A 15 -2.46 2.36 -8.10
N VAL A 16 -1.99 1.29 -8.74
CA VAL A 16 -1.90 -0.05 -8.14
C VAL A 16 -0.56 -0.69 -8.49
N VAL A 17 0.10 -1.31 -7.51
CA VAL A 17 1.28 -2.15 -7.71
C VAL A 17 0.92 -3.57 -7.30
N LYS A 18 1.18 -4.56 -8.16
CA LYS A 18 0.85 -5.97 -7.93
C LYS A 18 2.11 -6.82 -7.93
N ASP A 19 1.92 -8.12 -7.63
CA ASP A 19 2.95 -9.16 -7.78
C ASP A 19 4.18 -8.93 -6.88
N LEU A 20 3.95 -8.41 -5.67
CA LEU A 20 5.00 -8.23 -4.66
C LEU A 20 5.06 -9.47 -3.79
N GLU A 21 6.16 -10.21 -3.82
CA GLU A 21 6.28 -11.49 -3.10
C GLU A 21 6.72 -11.32 -1.63
N ASP A 22 7.08 -10.10 -1.23
CA ASP A 22 7.61 -9.79 0.11
C ASP A 22 6.89 -8.58 0.74
N LEU A 23 6.43 -8.77 1.98
CA LEU A 23 5.70 -7.74 2.72
C LEU A 23 6.59 -6.53 3.03
N SER A 24 7.86 -6.75 3.38
CA SER A 24 8.78 -5.65 3.69
C SER A 24 9.09 -4.83 2.43
N ALA A 25 9.22 -5.48 1.28
CA ALA A 25 9.36 -4.83 -0.02
C ALA A 25 8.08 -4.06 -0.38
N ALA A 26 6.91 -4.62 -0.10
CA ALA A 26 5.63 -3.93 -0.31
C ALA A 26 5.53 -2.66 0.54
N LYS A 27 5.86 -2.74 1.84
CA LYS A 27 5.91 -1.57 2.72
C LYS A 27 6.87 -0.49 2.21
N ARG A 28 8.11 -0.84 1.89
CA ARG A 28 9.09 0.13 1.35
C ARG A 28 8.62 0.77 0.04
N THR A 29 7.98 -0.02 -0.84
CA THR A 29 7.43 0.48 -2.10
C THR A 29 6.28 1.46 -1.84
N ALA A 30 5.36 1.12 -0.95
CA ALA A 30 4.26 2.00 -0.55
C ALA A 30 4.76 3.32 0.03
N GLU A 31 5.70 3.28 0.97
CA GLU A 31 6.29 4.49 1.59
C GLU A 31 7.00 5.39 0.57
N LYS A 32 7.79 4.81 -0.32
CA LYS A 32 8.51 5.58 -1.35
C LYS A 32 7.55 6.19 -2.37
N GLU A 33 6.53 5.44 -2.74
CA GLU A 33 5.71 5.78 -3.88
C GLU A 33 4.44 6.53 -3.51
N VAL A 34 4.03 6.55 -2.23
CA VAL A 34 2.83 7.31 -1.80
C VAL A 34 2.98 8.79 -2.12
N ALA A 35 4.13 9.38 -1.78
CA ALA A 35 4.47 10.76 -2.15
C ALA A 35 4.76 10.92 -3.65
N THR A 36 5.45 9.95 -4.27
CA THR A 36 5.79 10.02 -5.71
C THR A 36 4.56 9.98 -6.60
N ARG A 37 3.53 9.24 -6.20
CA ARG A 37 2.23 9.12 -6.88
C ARG A 37 1.23 10.16 -6.40
N ASP A 38 1.66 11.06 -5.50
CA ASP A 38 0.85 12.13 -4.92
C ASP A 38 -0.45 11.55 -4.30
N ALA A 39 -0.37 10.35 -3.75
CA ALA A 39 -1.47 9.63 -3.12
C ALA A 39 -1.55 10.00 -1.63
N GLU A 40 -2.75 10.10 -1.07
CA GLU A 40 -2.92 10.41 0.36
C GLU A 40 -2.65 9.19 1.25
N ILE A 41 -2.96 8.00 0.76
CA ILE A 41 -2.80 6.74 1.49
C ILE A 41 -2.41 5.61 0.53
N ALA A 42 -1.57 4.71 1.00
CA ALA A 42 -1.23 3.46 0.33
C ALA A 42 -1.63 2.28 1.22
N LEU A 43 -2.44 1.36 0.69
CA LEU A 43 -2.91 0.15 1.37
C LEU A 43 -2.16 -1.05 0.82
N VAL A 44 -1.52 -1.83 1.69
CA VAL A 44 -0.89 -3.11 1.36
C VAL A 44 -1.88 -4.23 1.64
N ILE A 45 -2.21 -4.99 0.61
CA ILE A 45 -3.25 -6.01 0.60
C ILE A 45 -2.60 -7.36 0.31
N ASP A 46 -2.85 -8.35 1.15
CA ASP A 46 -2.49 -9.74 0.87
C ASP A 46 -3.49 -10.33 -0.13
N VAL A 47 -3.01 -10.66 -1.33
CA VAL A 47 -3.86 -11.21 -2.41
C VAL A 47 -3.76 -12.72 -2.55
N ASP A 48 -2.80 -13.34 -1.87
CA ASP A 48 -2.55 -14.80 -1.91
C ASP A 48 -3.36 -15.54 -0.84
N GLY A 49 -3.75 -14.85 0.24
CA GLY A 49 -4.62 -15.36 1.31
C GLY A 49 -6.05 -14.82 1.21
N THR A 50 -6.40 -13.86 2.08
CA THR A 50 -7.80 -13.45 2.29
C THR A 50 -8.26 -12.29 1.39
N GLY A 51 -7.34 -11.61 0.70
CA GLY A 51 -7.67 -10.37 -0.01
C GLY A 51 -7.83 -9.17 0.93
N THR A 52 -7.33 -9.27 2.16
CA THR A 52 -7.50 -8.24 3.21
C THR A 52 -6.30 -7.31 3.25
N GLU A 53 -6.54 -6.07 3.67
CA GLU A 53 -5.49 -5.15 4.07
C GLU A 53 -4.67 -5.75 5.22
N VAL A 54 -3.36 -5.66 5.13
CA VAL A 54 -2.43 -6.12 6.17
C VAL A 54 -1.56 -4.98 6.72
N ALA A 55 -1.51 -3.86 6.00
CA ALA A 55 -0.83 -2.65 6.44
C ALA A 55 -1.30 -1.46 5.60
N SER A 56 -1.27 -0.27 6.17
CA SER A 56 -1.45 0.97 5.41
C SER A 56 -0.52 2.09 5.90
N ILE A 57 -0.22 3.02 4.98
CA ILE A 57 0.58 4.20 5.29
C ILE A 57 -0.09 5.45 4.71
N ARG A 58 -0.25 6.48 5.54
CA ARG A 58 -0.74 7.80 5.13
C ARG A 58 0.40 8.74 4.85
N GLN A 59 0.33 9.50 3.75
CA GLN A 59 1.36 10.46 3.37
C GLN A 59 1.56 11.55 4.43
N ASP A 60 0.49 12.04 5.06
CA ASP A 60 0.54 13.14 6.03
C ASP A 60 1.27 12.75 7.32
N THR A 61 1.04 11.53 7.80
CA THR A 61 1.61 11.06 9.08
C THR A 61 2.91 10.29 8.89
N MET A 62 3.14 9.72 7.69
CA MET A 62 4.23 8.77 7.42
C MET A 62 4.36 7.67 8.49
N ALA A 63 3.22 7.26 9.05
CA ALA A 63 3.13 6.23 10.06
C ALA A 63 2.44 5.02 9.46
N TRP A 64 3.01 3.85 9.73
CA TRP A 64 2.43 2.56 9.42
C TRP A 64 1.33 2.24 10.42
N ASP A 65 0.15 1.89 9.89
CA ASP A 65 -0.92 1.24 10.63
C ASP A 65 -0.93 -0.22 10.18
N ASP A 66 -0.59 -1.13 11.09
CA ASP A 66 -0.50 -2.57 10.84
C ASP A 66 -1.66 -3.24 11.59
N GLU A 67 -2.56 -3.93 10.87
CA GLU A 67 -3.71 -4.67 11.44
C GLU A 67 -3.36 -6.12 11.85
#